data_AF-A0A7K3HB37-F1
#
_entry.id   AF-A0A7K3HB37-F1
#
_cell.length_a   1.000
_cell.length_b   1.000
_cell.length_c   1.000
_cell.angle_alpha   90.00
_cell.angle_beta   90.00
_cell.angle_gamma   90.00
#
_symmetry.space_group_name_H-M   'P 1'
#
loop_
_entity.id
_entity.type
_entity.pdbx_description
1 polymer ?
#
loop_
_entity_poly.entity_id
_entity_poly.type
_entity_poly.pdbx_seq_one_letter_code
_entity_poly.pdbx_strand_id
1 'polypeptide(L)'
;MPDRAPAAPAVPAVPSLQPTRDPRVTLDDLLEVVLNKGAVLHLDLIIAVADIPLIGVNVRAAIAGMETMLEYGMLRQWDEATRAWAERSGSRGLELRDGERLITRMFGGHRLTGEVYSGWRPGSVHLTDRRLVVLRREPREVLWEAELAELESAALETERAVGGEDRTRLRLRLRDGGEALLSAAEPERLHRELLEQTPGAKALAAADGGGGGTAGPAGKDGHEGHLWYHEPRRGGAMW
;
A
#
# COMPACT_ATOMS: atom_id res chain seq x y z
N MET A 1 -49.65 -32.96 -31.51
CA MET A 1 -48.24 -32.58 -31.23
C MET A 1 -48.24 -31.11 -30.84
N PRO A 2 -47.93 -30.72 -29.59
CA PRO A 2 -47.63 -29.33 -29.29
C PRO A 2 -46.13 -29.07 -29.44
N ASP A 3 -45.87 -27.93 -30.07
CA ASP A 3 -44.58 -27.34 -30.42
C ASP A 3 -43.77 -26.97 -29.15
N ARG A 4 -42.48 -27.36 -29.11
CA ARG A 4 -41.59 -27.16 -27.96
C ARG A 4 -40.74 -25.94 -28.22
N ALA A 5 -41.00 -24.85 -27.49
CA ALA A 5 -40.17 -23.65 -27.51
C ALA A 5 -38.68 -23.98 -27.25
N PRO A 6 -37.72 -23.33 -27.93
CA PRO A 6 -36.30 -23.59 -27.74
C PRO A 6 -35.86 -23.14 -26.35
N ALA A 7 -35.18 -24.04 -25.64
CA ALA A 7 -34.61 -23.78 -24.32
C ALA A 7 -33.53 -22.69 -24.41
N ALA A 8 -33.61 -21.69 -23.53
CA ALA A 8 -32.57 -20.67 -23.36
C ALA A 8 -31.24 -21.34 -22.94
N PRO A 9 -30.07 -20.83 -23.40
CA PRO A 9 -28.79 -21.41 -23.06
C PRO A 9 -28.54 -21.28 -21.55
N ALA A 10 -28.20 -22.40 -20.91
CA ALA A 10 -27.82 -22.44 -19.50
C ALA A 10 -26.56 -21.60 -19.29
N VAL A 11 -26.66 -20.60 -18.42
CA VAL A 11 -25.51 -19.81 -17.94
C VAL A 11 -24.63 -20.76 -17.12
N PRO A 12 -23.33 -20.94 -17.43
CA PRO A 12 -22.48 -21.84 -16.66
C PRO A 12 -22.36 -21.32 -15.22
N ALA A 13 -22.73 -22.16 -14.26
CA ALA A 13 -22.54 -21.85 -12.85
C ALA A 13 -21.04 -21.74 -12.57
N VAL A 14 -20.56 -20.53 -12.26
CA VAL A 14 -19.21 -20.31 -11.74
C VAL A 14 -19.06 -21.10 -10.44
N PRO A 15 -18.05 -21.97 -10.31
CA PRO A 15 -17.85 -22.74 -9.09
C PRO A 15 -17.63 -21.76 -7.92
N SER A 16 -18.32 -22.01 -6.81
CA SER A 16 -18.10 -21.29 -5.56
C SER A 16 -16.64 -21.44 -5.16
N LEU A 17 -15.98 -20.32 -4.81
CA LEU A 17 -14.62 -20.33 -4.27
C LEU A 17 -14.64 -21.11 -2.95
N GLN A 18 -14.22 -22.37 -3.03
CA GLN A 18 -14.09 -23.22 -1.86
C GLN A 18 -12.78 -22.87 -1.14
N PRO A 19 -12.79 -22.65 0.19
CA PRO A 19 -11.57 -22.45 0.95
C PRO A 19 -10.66 -23.67 0.78
N THR A 20 -9.61 -23.51 -0.02
CA THR A 20 -8.61 -24.55 -0.24
C THR A 20 -7.56 -24.42 0.86
N ARG A 21 -7.54 -25.39 1.78
CA ARG A 21 -6.44 -25.53 2.74
C ARG A 21 -5.31 -26.30 2.04
N ASP A 22 -4.48 -25.61 1.29
CA ASP A 22 -3.22 -26.19 0.82
C ASP A 22 -2.19 -26.08 1.96
N PRO A 23 -1.70 -27.19 2.53
CA PRO A 23 -0.70 -27.19 3.60
C PRO A 23 0.68 -26.64 3.17
N ARG A 24 0.85 -26.23 1.91
CA ARG A 24 2.04 -25.51 1.42
C ARG A 24 1.99 -23.99 1.61
N VAL A 25 0.84 -23.43 2.02
CA VAL A 25 0.71 -22.00 2.30
C VAL A 25 1.36 -21.69 3.64
N THR A 26 2.40 -20.87 3.60
CA THR A 26 3.15 -20.46 4.79
C THR A 26 2.45 -19.28 5.51
N LEU A 27 2.89 -18.97 6.73
CA LEU A 27 2.34 -17.84 7.48
C LEU A 27 2.63 -16.51 6.77
N ASP A 28 3.78 -16.40 6.11
CA ASP A 28 4.17 -15.26 5.29
C ASP A 28 3.25 -15.07 4.08
N ASP A 29 2.89 -16.14 3.36
CA ASP A 29 1.92 -16.07 2.26
C ASP A 29 0.55 -15.55 2.73
N LEU A 30 0.09 -16.02 3.90
CA LEU A 30 -1.18 -15.55 4.48
C LEU A 30 -1.09 -14.08 4.88
N LEU A 31 0.01 -13.68 5.50
CA LEU A 31 0.23 -12.30 5.89
C LEU A 31 0.31 -11.39 4.66
N GLU A 32 0.94 -11.84 3.56
CA GLU A 32 0.98 -11.12 2.29
C GLU A 32 -0.44 -10.84 1.77
N VAL A 33 -1.26 -11.89 1.69
CA VAL A 33 -2.64 -11.76 1.21
C VAL A 33 -3.45 -10.83 2.10
N VAL A 34 -3.35 -10.96 3.42
CA VAL A 34 -4.08 -10.09 4.36
C VAL A 34 -3.59 -8.65 4.27
N LEU A 35 -2.28 -8.40 4.18
CA LEU A 35 -1.76 -7.04 4.11
C LEU A 35 -2.09 -6.37 2.77
N ASN A 36 -2.06 -7.10 1.65
CA ASN A 36 -2.30 -6.52 0.33
C ASN A 36 -3.78 -6.45 -0.05
N LYS A 37 -4.58 -7.46 0.28
CA LYS A 37 -6.01 -7.55 -0.11
C LYS A 37 -6.97 -7.27 1.04
N GLY A 38 -6.49 -7.30 2.28
CA GLY A 38 -7.31 -7.14 3.46
C GLY A 38 -8.11 -8.38 3.84
N ALA A 39 -8.56 -8.38 5.10
CA ALA A 39 -9.46 -9.36 5.67
C ALA A 39 -10.48 -8.65 6.58
N VAL A 40 -11.74 -9.05 6.52
CA VAL A 40 -12.78 -8.61 7.46
C VAL A 40 -13.04 -9.75 8.44
N LEU A 41 -12.87 -9.46 9.72
CA LEU A 41 -13.00 -10.41 10.82
C LEU A 41 -14.23 -10.04 11.65
N HIS A 42 -15.06 -11.05 11.88
CA HIS A 42 -16.17 -11.03 12.83
C HIS A 42 -15.87 -12.10 13.88
N LEU A 43 -15.41 -11.68 15.06
CA LEU A 43 -14.93 -12.57 16.11
C LEU A 43 -15.71 -12.35 17.40
N ASP A 44 -16.02 -13.45 18.08
CA ASP A 44 -16.58 -13.45 19.42
C ASP A 44 -15.55 -14.07 20.38
N LEU A 45 -15.19 -13.34 21.43
CA LEU A 45 -14.25 -13.77 22.47
C LEU A 45 -14.99 -13.82 23.80
N ILE A 46 -14.87 -14.95 24.50
CA ILE A 46 -15.40 -15.13 25.86
C ILE A 46 -14.20 -15.31 26.80
N ILE A 47 -14.12 -14.47 27.83
CA ILE A 47 -13.11 -14.54 28.88
C ILE A 47 -13.77 -15.10 30.14
N ALA A 48 -13.26 -16.23 30.61
CA ALA A 48 -13.74 -16.93 31.78
C ALA A 48 -12.68 -16.95 32.90
N VAL A 49 -13.14 -16.98 34.15
CA VAL A 49 -12.28 -17.19 35.33
C VAL A 49 -12.90 -18.32 36.14
N ALA A 50 -12.09 -19.35 36.44
CA ALA A 50 -12.56 -20.56 37.13
C ALA A 50 -13.81 -21.17 36.46
N ASP A 51 -13.78 -21.31 35.13
CA ASP A 51 -14.86 -21.85 34.30
C ASP A 51 -16.17 -21.04 34.30
N ILE A 52 -16.18 -19.84 34.90
CA ILE A 52 -17.31 -18.91 34.88
C ILE A 52 -17.06 -17.86 33.78
N PRO A 53 -17.89 -17.77 32.73
CA PRO A 53 -17.75 -16.73 31.71
C PRO A 53 -18.11 -15.37 32.29
N LEU A 54 -17.18 -14.41 32.30
CA LEU A 54 -17.37 -13.09 32.89
C LEU A 54 -17.49 -11.98 31.86
N ILE A 55 -16.77 -12.09 30.74
CA ILE A 55 -16.70 -11.04 29.73
C ILE A 55 -16.92 -11.66 28.35
N GLY A 56 -17.86 -11.11 27.58
CA GLY A 56 -18.00 -11.36 26.16
C GLY A 56 -17.56 -10.13 25.35
N VAL A 57 -16.78 -10.34 24.31
CA VAL A 57 -16.29 -9.30 23.40
C VAL A 57 -16.68 -9.68 21.98
N ASN A 58 -17.43 -8.79 21.30
CA ASN A 58 -17.70 -8.89 19.86
C ASN A 58 -16.76 -7.92 19.12
N VAL A 59 -15.95 -8.45 18.22
CA VAL A 59 -15.01 -7.69 17.40
C VAL A 59 -15.45 -7.75 15.95
N ARG A 60 -15.63 -6.57 15.35
CA ARG A 60 -15.69 -6.39 13.89
C ARG A 60 -14.50 -5.56 13.48
N ALA A 61 -13.57 -6.18 12.76
CA ALA A 61 -12.33 -5.53 12.37
C ALA A 61 -12.09 -5.76 10.88
N ALA A 62 -11.69 -4.70 10.16
CA ALA A 62 -10.94 -4.87 8.93
C ALA A 62 -9.45 -4.87 9.28
N ILE A 63 -8.68 -5.78 8.71
CA ILE A 63 -7.23 -5.86 8.84
C ILE A 63 -6.63 -5.88 7.45
N ALA A 64 -5.70 -4.97 7.17
CA ALA A 64 -4.98 -4.82 5.93
C ALA A 64 -3.77 -3.93 6.19
N GLY A 65 -2.87 -3.81 5.21
CA GLY A 65 -1.84 -2.78 5.23
C GLY A 65 -2.47 -1.38 5.29
N MET A 66 -1.76 -0.43 5.89
CA MET A 66 -2.25 0.96 6.00
C MET A 66 -2.58 1.58 4.63
N GLU A 67 -1.76 1.32 3.62
CA GLU A 67 -2.04 1.80 2.26
C GLU A 67 -3.29 1.14 1.70
N THR A 68 -3.43 -0.19 1.80
CA THR A 68 -4.65 -0.92 1.41
C THR A 68 -5.90 -0.42 2.13
N MET A 69 -5.81 -0.09 3.43
CA MET A 69 -6.91 0.52 4.17
C MET A 69 -7.32 1.87 3.58
N LEU A 70 -6.33 2.72 3.28
CA LEU A 70 -6.56 4.02 2.66
C LEU A 70 -7.08 3.89 1.23
N GLU A 71 -6.61 2.89 0.48
CA GLU A 71 -7.10 2.52 -0.86
C GLU A 71 -8.58 2.12 -0.81
N TYR A 72 -9.00 1.38 0.21
CA TYR A 72 -10.42 1.07 0.45
C TYR A 72 -11.22 2.22 1.05
N GLY A 73 -10.62 3.41 1.18
CA GLY A 73 -11.27 4.60 1.72
C GLY A 73 -11.45 4.57 3.24
N MET A 74 -10.89 3.59 3.93
CA MET A 74 -10.88 3.48 5.37
C MET A 74 -9.75 4.31 5.97
N LEU A 75 -9.89 4.72 7.24
CA LEU A 75 -8.86 5.42 8.02
C LEU A 75 -8.34 6.75 7.43
N ARG A 76 -8.96 7.35 6.40
CA ARG A 76 -8.53 8.65 5.81
C ARG A 76 -8.40 9.78 6.84
N GLN A 77 -9.42 9.96 7.69
CA GLN A 77 -9.37 10.97 8.77
C GLN A 77 -8.34 10.63 9.86
N TRP A 78 -8.09 9.34 10.10
CA TRP A 78 -7.08 8.90 11.04
C TRP A 78 -5.66 9.13 10.48
N ASP A 79 -5.46 8.94 9.18
CA ASP A 79 -4.22 9.31 8.48
C ASP A 79 -3.99 10.82 8.51
N GLU A 80 -5.01 11.64 8.20
CA GLU A 80 -4.93 13.10 8.30
C GLU A 80 -4.59 13.57 9.72
N ALA A 81 -5.26 13.01 10.74
CA ALA A 81 -5.01 13.35 12.14
C ALA A 81 -3.63 12.87 12.63
N THR A 82 -3.19 11.70 12.19
CA THR A 82 -1.86 11.14 12.50
C THR A 82 -0.77 11.94 11.80
N ARG A 83 -0.98 12.35 10.56
CA ARG A 83 -0.08 13.23 9.79
C ARG A 83 0.06 14.58 10.48
N ALA A 84 -1.05 15.19 10.87
CA ALA A 84 -1.06 16.45 11.62
C ALA A 84 -0.39 16.30 13.00
N TRP A 85 -0.50 15.15 13.67
CA TRP A 85 0.19 14.88 14.95
C TRP A 85 1.69 14.61 14.77
N ALA A 86 2.10 13.92 13.70
CA ALA A 86 3.51 13.68 13.33
C ALA A 86 4.24 14.95 12.86
N GLU A 87 3.52 15.88 12.22
CA GLU A 87 4.00 17.21 11.88
C GLU A 87 4.20 18.06 13.14
N ARG A 88 3.24 18.05 14.08
CA ARG A 88 3.31 18.79 15.35
C ARG A 88 4.36 18.24 16.33
N SER A 89 4.64 16.94 16.30
CA SER A 89 5.70 16.28 17.09
C SER A 89 7.08 16.30 16.41
N GLY A 90 7.22 17.12 15.36
CA GLY A 90 8.47 17.36 14.65
C GLY A 90 9.46 18.19 15.45
N SER A 91 10.29 17.55 16.28
CA SER A 91 11.65 18.01 16.51
C SER A 91 12.60 16.81 16.57
N ARG A 92 13.38 16.64 15.50
CA ARG A 92 14.47 15.67 15.25
C ARG A 92 14.02 14.27 14.79
N GLY A 93 13.86 14.12 13.47
CA GLY A 93 13.66 12.83 12.79
C GLY A 93 14.97 12.34 12.17
N LEU A 94 15.59 13.15 11.33
CA LEU A 94 16.90 12.88 10.73
C LEU A 94 18.03 13.49 11.59
N GLU A 95 19.09 12.72 11.83
CA GLU A 95 20.36 13.24 12.35
C GLU A 95 21.14 13.89 11.21
N LEU A 96 21.18 15.22 11.22
CA LEU A 96 21.93 16.02 10.26
C LEU A 96 23.42 15.94 10.57
N ARG A 97 24.25 15.78 9.53
CA ARG A 97 25.71 15.86 9.60
C ARG A 97 26.13 17.31 9.84
N ASP A 98 27.39 17.54 10.24
CA ASP A 98 27.89 18.90 10.49
C ASP A 98 27.77 19.79 9.25
N GLY A 99 27.07 20.91 9.42
CA GLY A 99 26.78 21.87 8.35
C GLY A 99 25.77 21.38 7.30
N GLU A 100 25.11 20.25 7.51
CA GLU A 100 23.97 19.78 6.69
C GLU A 100 22.70 20.52 7.11
N ARG A 101 21.94 21.03 6.13
CA ARG A 101 20.69 21.76 6.38
C ARG A 101 19.51 21.02 5.79
N LEU A 102 18.45 20.87 6.59
CA LEU A 102 17.19 20.33 6.13
C LEU A 102 16.47 21.38 5.26
N ILE A 103 16.16 21.02 4.02
CA ILE A 103 15.40 21.84 3.07
C ILE A 103 13.90 21.61 3.26
N THR A 104 13.49 20.34 3.27
CA THR A 104 12.09 19.99 3.49
C THR A 104 11.95 18.62 4.15
N ARG A 105 10.80 18.45 4.79
CA ARG A 105 10.37 17.18 5.37
C ARG A 105 8.89 17.02 5.11
N MET A 106 8.51 15.83 4.67
CA MET A 106 7.11 15.47 4.46
C MET A 106 6.88 13.98 4.70
N PHE A 107 5.61 13.61 4.89
CA PHE A 107 5.23 12.20 4.91
C PHE A 107 5.43 11.59 3.52
N GLY A 108 5.73 10.29 3.47
CA GLY A 108 5.96 9.58 2.23
C GLY A 108 6.41 8.16 2.46
N GLY A 109 7.29 7.66 1.61
CA GLY A 109 7.77 6.29 1.69
C GLY A 109 8.67 5.92 0.53
N HIS A 110 9.23 4.72 0.62
CA HIS A 110 10.07 4.14 -0.41
C HIS A 110 9.48 2.79 -0.83
N ARG A 111 9.44 2.53 -2.13
CA ARG A 111 9.06 1.23 -2.67
C ARG A 111 10.25 0.29 -2.57
N LEU A 112 10.15 -0.68 -1.66
CA LEU A 112 11.11 -1.78 -1.61
C LEU A 112 10.87 -2.68 -2.83
N THR A 113 11.92 -2.93 -3.60
CA THR A 113 11.92 -3.92 -4.69
C THR A 113 12.94 -4.99 -4.32
N GLY A 114 12.48 -6.07 -3.66
CA GLY A 114 13.29 -7.24 -3.34
C GLY A 114 12.97 -8.42 -4.25
N GLU A 115 13.85 -9.43 -4.26
CA GLU A 115 13.67 -10.66 -5.05
C GLU A 115 12.42 -11.48 -4.63
N VAL A 116 11.97 -11.31 -3.38
CA VAL A 116 10.87 -12.08 -2.77
C VAL A 116 9.74 -11.18 -2.24
N TYR A 117 9.99 -9.88 -2.03
CA TYR A 117 9.00 -8.92 -1.51
C TYR A 117 9.13 -7.58 -2.21
N SER A 118 8.03 -7.11 -2.81
CA SER A 118 7.92 -5.73 -3.30
C SER A 118 6.74 -5.03 -2.62
N GLY A 119 6.96 -3.83 -2.11
CA GLY A 119 5.92 -3.13 -1.34
C GLY A 119 6.36 -1.76 -0.85
N TRP A 120 5.37 -0.91 -0.56
CA TRP A 120 5.61 0.42 -0.04
C TRP A 120 5.95 0.38 1.45
N ARG A 121 7.10 0.96 1.80
CA ARG A 121 7.51 1.14 3.18
C ARG A 121 7.24 2.58 3.59
N PRO A 122 6.21 2.84 4.43
CA PRO A 122 5.87 4.19 4.83
C PRO A 122 6.93 4.77 5.78
N GLY A 123 7.16 6.07 5.64
CA GLY A 123 8.14 6.82 6.41
C GLY A 123 7.97 8.32 6.23
N SER A 124 9.03 9.06 6.54
CA SER A 124 9.13 10.49 6.27
C SER A 124 10.31 10.76 5.36
N VAL A 125 10.03 11.51 4.30
CA VAL A 125 11.03 11.95 3.32
C VAL A 125 11.67 13.23 3.83
N HIS A 126 12.99 13.25 3.87
CA HIS A 126 13.81 14.38 4.29
C HIS A 126 14.76 14.74 3.17
N LEU A 127 14.60 15.93 2.61
CA LEU A 127 15.54 16.50 1.66
C LEU A 127 16.46 17.46 2.40
N THR A 128 17.76 17.24 2.30
CA THR A 128 18.79 18.16 2.81
C THR A 128 19.54 18.80 1.65
N ASP A 129 20.46 19.71 1.96
CA ASP A 129 21.39 20.27 0.98
C ASP A 129 22.49 19.29 0.53
N ARG A 130 22.47 18.04 1.01
CA ARG A 130 23.46 17.01 0.67
C ARG A 130 22.85 15.69 0.21
N ARG A 131 21.73 15.27 0.77
CA ARG A 131 21.12 13.95 0.51
C ARG A 131 19.60 13.98 0.61
N LEU A 132 19.00 12.93 0.08
CA LEU A 132 17.58 12.63 0.23
C LEU A 132 17.43 11.33 1.03
N VAL A 133 16.63 11.36 2.10
CA VAL A 133 16.51 10.25 3.04
C VAL A 133 15.05 9.92 3.31
N VAL A 134 14.67 8.65 3.21
CA VAL A 134 13.39 8.13 3.69
C VAL A 134 13.61 7.39 4.99
N LEU A 135 13.01 7.90 6.07
CA LEU A 135 13.21 7.39 7.42
C LEU A 135 11.89 6.94 8.05
N ARG A 136 11.89 5.73 8.60
CA ARG A 136 10.88 5.26 9.57
C ARG A 136 11.39 5.56 10.98
N ARG A 137 10.54 6.17 11.82
CA ARG A 137 10.93 6.51 13.21
C ARG A 137 10.81 5.34 14.17
N GLU A 138 9.81 4.47 13.99
CA GLU A 138 9.52 3.36 14.91
C GLU A 138 9.18 2.08 14.12
N PRO A 139 10.00 1.01 14.23
CA PRO A 139 11.38 1.07 14.71
C PRO A 139 12.21 2.03 13.85
N ARG A 140 13.23 2.66 14.44
CA ARG A 140 14.09 3.61 13.71
C ARG A 140 14.86 2.88 12.62
N GLU A 141 14.61 3.25 11.37
CA GLU A 141 15.17 2.59 10.20
C GLU A 141 15.29 3.56 9.03
N VAL A 142 16.47 3.62 8.41
CA VAL A 142 16.66 4.30 7.12
C VAL A 142 16.16 3.34 6.04
N LEU A 143 15.01 3.67 5.45
CA LEU A 143 14.37 2.85 4.42
C LEU A 143 15.07 3.00 3.06
N TRP A 144 15.61 4.20 2.81
CA TRP A 144 16.38 4.55 1.62
C TRP A 144 17.16 5.86 1.86
N GLU A 145 18.36 5.98 1.31
CA GLU A 145 19.20 7.17 1.36
C GLU A 145 20.04 7.26 0.09
N ALA A 146 20.17 8.46 -0.47
CA ALA A 146 21.15 8.74 -1.52
C ALA A 146 21.70 10.17 -1.41
N GLU A 147 22.98 10.34 -1.73
CA GLU A 147 23.59 11.67 -1.86
C GLU A 147 23.06 12.36 -3.12
N LEU A 148 22.79 13.67 -3.02
CA LEU A 148 22.31 14.44 -4.17
C LEU A 148 23.35 14.48 -5.31
N ALA A 149 24.64 14.35 -4.96
CA ALA A 149 25.72 14.27 -5.94
C ALA A 149 25.68 12.99 -6.79
N GLU A 150 25.05 11.92 -6.29
CA GLU A 150 24.91 10.63 -6.99
C GLU A 150 23.63 10.58 -7.84
N LEU A 151 22.73 11.55 -7.67
CA LEU A 151 21.48 11.61 -8.42
C LEU A 151 21.76 11.98 -9.88
N GLU A 152 21.30 11.11 -10.80
CA GLU A 152 21.36 11.33 -12.24
C GLU A 152 20.10 12.07 -12.73
N SER A 153 18.93 11.60 -12.30
CA SER A 153 17.65 12.19 -12.70
C SER A 153 16.54 11.98 -11.67
N ALA A 154 15.54 12.84 -11.75
CA ALA A 154 14.32 12.76 -10.97
C ALA A 154 13.10 13.05 -11.87
N ALA A 155 12.10 12.18 -11.83
CA ALA A 155 10.89 12.26 -12.65
C ALA A 155 9.65 12.05 -11.79
N LEU A 156 8.59 12.80 -12.08
CA LEU A 156 7.27 12.54 -11.54
C LEU A 156 6.57 11.51 -12.42
N GLU A 157 5.91 10.54 -11.81
CA GLU A 157 5.16 9.52 -12.53
C GLU A 157 3.80 9.36 -11.88
N THR A 158 2.76 9.31 -12.71
CA THR A 158 1.40 9.08 -12.24
C THR A 158 1.08 7.62 -12.38
N GLU A 159 0.82 6.95 -11.26
CA GLU A 159 0.35 5.58 -11.23
C GLU A 159 -1.10 5.55 -10.76
N ARG A 160 -1.95 4.81 -11.46
CA ARG A 160 -3.34 4.59 -11.05
C ARG A 160 -3.33 3.56 -9.92
N ALA A 161 -3.68 3.99 -8.71
CA ALA A 161 -3.75 3.10 -7.56
C ALA A 161 -4.84 2.03 -7.77
N VAL A 162 -4.76 0.93 -7.02
CA VAL A 162 -5.74 -0.18 -7.07
C VAL A 162 -7.16 0.31 -6.76
N GLY A 163 -7.30 1.34 -5.92
CA GLY A 163 -8.57 2.01 -5.61
C GLY A 163 -9.08 2.99 -6.69
N GLY A 164 -8.38 3.12 -7.83
CA GLY A 164 -8.78 3.94 -8.97
C GLY A 164 -8.41 5.42 -8.90
N GLU A 165 -7.79 5.88 -7.81
CA GLU A 165 -7.24 7.22 -7.67
C GLU A 165 -5.85 7.31 -8.31
N ASP A 166 -5.59 8.38 -9.07
CA ASP A 166 -4.26 8.66 -9.62
C ASP A 166 -3.34 9.20 -8.52
N ARG A 167 -2.14 8.62 -8.38
CA ARG A 167 -1.14 9.04 -7.41
C ARG A 167 0.18 9.38 -8.09
N THR A 168 0.62 10.62 -7.92
CA THR A 168 1.96 11.05 -8.34
C THR A 168 3.02 10.45 -7.43
N ARG A 169 4.03 9.80 -8.02
CA ARG A 169 5.21 9.23 -7.37
C ARG A 169 6.47 9.89 -7.92
N LEU A 170 7.56 9.84 -7.16
CA LEU A 170 8.85 10.40 -7.56
C LEU A 170 9.81 9.25 -7.87
N ARG A 171 10.13 9.06 -9.15
CA ARG A 171 11.15 8.12 -9.61
C ARG A 171 12.51 8.82 -9.62
N LEU A 172 13.48 8.20 -8.99
CA LEU A 172 14.85 8.66 -8.88
C LEU A 172 15.78 7.65 -9.54
N ARG A 173 16.77 8.15 -10.26
CA ARG A 173 17.81 7.33 -10.85
C ARG A 173 19.18 7.84 -10.42
N LEU A 174 20.00 6.93 -9.93
CA LEU A 174 21.34 7.19 -9.46
C LEU A 174 22.35 6.89 -10.58
N ARG A 175 23.51 7.53 -10.51
CA ARG A 175 24.59 7.41 -11.51
C ARG A 175 25.21 6.01 -11.58
N ASP A 176 25.09 5.23 -10.51
CA ASP A 176 25.51 3.82 -10.46
C ASP A 176 24.51 2.86 -11.11
N GLY A 177 23.38 3.37 -11.61
CA GLY A 177 22.30 2.60 -12.20
C GLY A 177 21.21 2.19 -11.20
N GLY A 178 21.32 2.57 -9.92
CA GLY A 178 20.27 2.35 -8.93
C GLY A 178 19.01 3.14 -9.26
N GLU A 179 17.85 2.54 -9.03
CA GLU A 179 16.55 3.19 -9.17
C GLU A 179 15.79 3.14 -7.85
N ALA A 180 15.07 4.22 -7.54
CA ALA A 180 14.21 4.31 -6.38
C ALA A 180 12.88 4.97 -6.74
N LEU A 181 11.80 4.47 -6.15
CA LEU A 181 10.48 5.07 -6.30
C LEU A 181 9.99 5.52 -4.93
N LEU A 182 9.72 6.81 -4.81
CA LEU A 182 9.29 7.45 -3.57
C LEU A 182 7.84 7.90 -3.67
N SER A 183 7.14 7.80 -2.54
CA SER A 183 5.89 8.50 -2.32
C SER A 183 6.15 9.71 -1.45
N ALA A 184 5.35 10.75 -1.64
CA ALA A 184 5.46 12.00 -0.89
C ALA A 184 4.06 12.62 -0.74
N ALA A 185 3.84 13.36 0.35
CA ALA A 185 2.59 14.09 0.56
C ALA A 185 2.41 15.22 -0.48
N GLU A 186 3.51 15.83 -0.91
CA GLU A 186 3.55 16.86 -1.96
C GLU A 186 4.67 16.52 -2.98
N PRO A 187 4.45 15.54 -3.88
CA PRO A 187 5.47 15.05 -4.81
C PRO A 187 6.05 16.15 -5.71
N GLU A 188 5.22 17.06 -6.19
CA GLU A 188 5.59 18.16 -7.08
C GLU A 188 6.50 19.17 -6.36
N ARG A 189 6.19 19.46 -5.09
CA ARG A 189 7.01 20.33 -4.26
C ARG A 189 8.37 19.70 -3.99
N LEU A 190 8.39 18.42 -3.63
CA LEU A 190 9.63 17.67 -3.40
C LEU A 190 10.51 17.63 -4.66
N HIS A 191 9.92 17.36 -5.83
CA HIS A 191 10.64 17.32 -7.11
C HIS A 191 11.28 18.66 -7.45
N ARG A 192 10.53 19.76 -7.31
CA ARG A 192 11.06 21.11 -7.53
C ARG A 192 12.23 21.42 -6.59
N GLU A 193 12.06 21.23 -5.28
CA GLU A 193 13.10 21.52 -4.30
C GLU A 193 14.34 20.62 -4.52
N LEU A 194 14.15 19.36 -4.92
CA LEU A 194 15.23 18.42 -5.26
C LEU A 194 16.06 18.89 -6.47
N LEU A 195 15.40 19.35 -7.53
CA LEU A 195 16.07 19.87 -8.73
C LEU A 195 16.81 21.18 -8.44
N GLU A 196 16.26 22.05 -7.58
CA GLU A 196 16.95 23.26 -7.12
C GLU A 196 18.25 22.94 -6.36
N GLN A 197 18.26 21.87 -5.55
CA GLN A 197 19.48 21.40 -4.88
C GLN A 197 20.43 20.63 -5.79
N THR A 198 19.97 20.16 -6.95
CA THR A 198 20.75 19.29 -7.86
C THR A 198 20.80 19.87 -9.28
N PRO A 199 21.50 21.00 -9.50
CA PRO A 199 21.50 21.69 -10.80
C PRO A 199 22.09 20.86 -11.97
N GLY A 200 22.74 19.72 -11.68
CA GLY A 200 23.22 18.77 -12.69
C GLY A 200 22.32 17.56 -12.95
N ALA A 201 21.26 17.35 -12.16
CA ALA A 201 20.32 16.25 -12.39
C ALA A 201 19.34 16.64 -13.50
N LYS A 202 19.09 15.71 -14.42
CA LYS A 202 18.10 15.92 -15.47
C LYS A 202 16.69 15.78 -14.89
N ALA A 203 15.87 16.80 -15.06
CA ALA A 203 14.43 16.64 -14.99
C ALA A 203 14.01 15.77 -16.20
N LEU A 204 13.79 14.48 -15.98
CA LEU A 204 13.23 13.64 -17.03
C LEU A 204 11.71 13.88 -17.02
N ALA A 205 11.13 14.13 -18.19
CA ALA A 205 9.69 14.26 -18.33
C ALA A 205 9.02 12.97 -17.84
N ALA A 206 7.85 13.11 -17.21
CA ALA A 206 7.04 11.99 -16.76
C ALA A 206 6.94 10.96 -17.89
N ALA A 207 7.37 9.73 -17.61
CA ALA A 207 7.06 8.63 -18.50
C ALA A 207 5.55 8.40 -18.36
N ASP A 208 4.78 8.78 -19.37
CA ASP A 208 3.40 8.32 -19.49
C ASP A 208 3.42 6.80 -19.34
N GLY A 209 2.69 6.28 -18.35
CA GLY A 209 2.74 4.90 -17.91
C GLY A 209 2.54 3.89 -19.05
N GLY A 210 3.64 3.48 -19.66
CA GLY A 210 3.74 2.34 -20.55
C GLY A 210 4.07 1.11 -19.74
N GLY A 211 3.13 0.18 -19.67
CA GLY A 211 3.15 -0.99 -18.78
C GLY A 211 4.47 -1.76 -18.75
N GLY A 212 4.92 -2.02 -17.53
CA GLY A 212 5.95 -2.99 -17.18
C GLY A 212 5.44 -3.98 -16.14
N GLY A 213 4.22 -4.50 -16.33
CA GLY A 213 3.76 -5.68 -15.63
C GLY A 213 4.50 -6.89 -16.18
N THR A 214 5.34 -7.52 -15.37
CA THR A 214 5.92 -8.83 -15.68
C THR A 214 4.79 -9.82 -15.89
N ALA A 215 4.59 -10.20 -17.14
CA ALA A 215 3.59 -11.14 -17.61
C ALA A 215 3.86 -12.56 -17.05
N GLY A 216 3.00 -13.02 -16.14
CA GLY A 216 2.64 -14.43 -16.04
C GLY A 216 1.50 -14.74 -17.03
N PRO A 217 1.42 -15.95 -17.59
CA PRO A 217 0.72 -16.16 -18.86
C PRO A 217 -0.81 -16.10 -18.75
N ALA A 218 -1.35 -15.34 -19.70
CA ALA A 218 -2.71 -15.22 -20.20
C ALA A 218 -3.77 -16.28 -19.77
N GLY A 219 -4.85 -15.76 -19.19
CA GLY A 219 -6.21 -16.30 -19.26
C GLY A 219 -7.18 -15.12 -19.32
N LYS A 220 -7.87 -14.98 -20.46
CA LYS A 220 -8.73 -13.84 -20.83
C LYS A 220 -10.06 -13.83 -20.03
N ASP A 221 -10.73 -12.68 -20.14
CA ASP A 221 -12.15 -12.40 -19.85
C ASP A 221 -12.43 -11.79 -18.46
N GLY A 222 -12.18 -10.48 -18.37
CA GLY A 222 -12.66 -9.64 -17.27
C GLY A 222 -14.17 -9.47 -17.37
N HIS A 223 -14.90 -10.12 -16.46
CA HIS A 223 -16.30 -9.81 -16.18
C HIS A 223 -16.36 -8.94 -14.91
N GLU A 224 -16.76 -7.69 -15.07
CA GLU A 224 -17.10 -6.81 -13.95
C GLU A 224 -18.53 -7.14 -13.49
N GLY A 225 -18.68 -7.53 -12.23
CA GLY A 225 -19.97 -7.85 -11.63
C GLY A 225 -19.98 -7.47 -10.15
N HIS A 226 -20.92 -6.63 -9.74
CA HIS A 226 -21.16 -6.33 -8.33
C HIS A 226 -21.87 -7.51 -7.67
N LEU A 227 -21.12 -8.39 -6.99
CA LEU A 227 -21.67 -9.50 -6.22
C LEU A 227 -21.94 -9.07 -4.78
N TRP A 228 -23.18 -8.66 -4.50
CA TRP A 228 -23.63 -8.49 -3.12
C TRP A 228 -24.14 -9.84 -2.58
N TYR A 229 -23.45 -10.38 -1.57
CA TYR A 229 -23.92 -11.54 -0.82
C TYR A 229 -24.67 -11.05 0.43
N HIS A 230 -25.98 -11.25 0.45
CA HIS A 230 -26.80 -11.04 1.65
C HIS A 230 -26.83 -12.34 2.46
N GLU A 231 -26.07 -12.37 3.55
CA GLU A 231 -26.06 -13.51 4.46
C GLU A 231 -27.40 -13.58 5.23
N PRO A 232 -28.21 -14.64 5.08
CA PRO A 232 -29.38 -14.83 5.92
C PRO A 232 -28.89 -15.13 7.35
N ARG A 233 -29.21 -14.23 8.29
CA ARG A 233 -28.99 -14.45 9.72
C ARG A 233 -29.58 -15.80 10.11
N ARG A 234 -28.73 -16.76 10.46
CA ARG A 234 -29.18 -17.97 11.16
C ARG A 234 -29.70 -17.56 12.52
N GLY A 235 -31.03 -17.43 12.62
CA GLY A 235 -31.73 -17.36 13.89
C GLY A 235 -31.79 -18.75 14.49
N GLY A 236 -31.08 -18.98 15.58
CA GLY A 236 -31.21 -20.20 16.37
C GLY A 236 -30.08 -20.36 17.37
N ALA A 237 -30.40 -20.22 18.66
CA ALA A 237 -29.53 -20.64 19.74
C ALA A 237 -29.45 -22.17 19.72
N MET A 238 -28.23 -22.71 19.64
CA MET A 238 -27.95 -24.05 20.11
C MET A 238 -26.73 -23.98 21.02
N TRP A 239 -27.01 -24.44 22.24
CA TRP A 239 -26.18 -24.56 23.42
C TRP A 239 -24.92 -25.37 23.17
#